data_AF-A0AAZ3SDA4-F1
#
_entry.id   AF-A0AAZ3SDA4-F1
#
_cell.length_a   1.000
_cell.length_b   1.000
_cell.length_c   1.000
_cell.angle_alpha   90.00
_cell.angle_beta   90.00
_cell.angle_gamma   90.00
#
_symmetry.space_group_name_H-M   'P 1'
#
loop_
_entity.id
_entity.type
_entity.pdbx_description
1 polymer ?
#
loop_
_entity_poly.entity_id
_entity_poly.type
_entity_poly.pdbx_seq_one_letter_code
_entity_poly.pdbx_strand_id
1 'polypeptide(L)'
;MDMSNPNAWATAMNNLGMAPMSMTGQPLLSDFDQGLGMMTGIGPMNPMMPGLGMEIIHCKSCTLFPPNPNLPFPAMRERPPGCKTVFVGGLPENATEALIVEVFGQLGEIIAIRKSKKNFCHIRFAEEFTVDRALFLSGYRMRLGSSTDKKDTGRLHVDFAQARDDLYEWECRQRLYAREERHRRRMEEDRFRPPSPPPIVHYSDHECSQLGDKIKDEAAFAEAVNVLLTWVERGEVNRRNANNFYSMIQSSNSHIRQLMSHKAAHEKELEVAKDKFKTALSGILAQFEQIVSVFHAASKQKAWDHFSKAQRKNVDMWRKQAEEIRNMQNEELMGIRREEEMEMSDDDMEDTHDPDDSGPVAQVEALKEENDSLRCQLDAYRNEVELLKQEQGKNQEHTPPQHSEEDTIRQQQLTFLQQALQGMQKQLLKMREEKKQREAELEKSVEDKQQLESQVQSLKEGLENLNKTRTHQVKLNYMLIWYSSLIDSCIDVSVCSSSGIISTFLHVHPFGASIEYIFSYLQQLDTKINTGQVGALLGRLPCTFRQELTGVGASLEKRWKFCGFEGIKTK
;
A
#
# COMPACT_ATOMS: atom_id res chain seq x y z
N MET A 1 44.35 -11.86 -39.65
CA MET A 1 43.26 -12.59 -40.33
C MET A 1 41.97 -12.16 -39.69
N ASP A 2 41.05 -11.74 -40.54
CA ASP A 2 39.75 -11.12 -40.26
C ASP A 2 38.82 -12.08 -39.49
N MET A 3 38.19 -11.63 -38.39
CA MET A 3 37.06 -12.33 -37.74
C MET A 3 35.84 -11.41 -37.68
N SER A 4 35.56 -10.78 -38.82
CA SER A 4 34.33 -10.04 -39.10
C SER A 4 33.41 -10.95 -39.91
N ASN A 5 32.68 -11.89 -39.27
CA ASN A 5 31.63 -12.65 -39.96
C ASN A 5 30.36 -12.79 -39.09
N PRO A 6 29.35 -11.93 -39.29
CA PRO A 6 28.09 -11.96 -38.54
C PRO A 6 27.19 -13.17 -38.82
N ASN A 7 27.51 -14.02 -39.82
CA ASN A 7 26.63 -15.10 -40.27
C ASN A 7 26.71 -16.41 -39.46
N ALA A 8 27.65 -16.53 -38.50
CA ALA A 8 27.73 -17.72 -37.65
C ALA A 8 26.56 -17.82 -36.66
N TRP A 9 26.06 -16.68 -36.18
CA TRP A 9 24.99 -16.63 -35.17
C TRP A 9 23.59 -16.87 -35.77
N ALA A 10 23.37 -16.44 -37.02
CA ALA A 10 22.11 -16.65 -37.74
C ALA A 10 21.85 -18.13 -38.09
N THR A 11 22.91 -18.93 -38.26
CA THR A 11 22.79 -20.36 -38.61
C THR A 11 22.43 -21.22 -37.39
N ALA A 12 22.81 -20.79 -36.18
CA ALA A 12 22.52 -21.51 -34.94
C ALA A 12 21.04 -21.41 -34.50
N MET A 13 20.36 -20.30 -34.80
CA MET A 13 18.96 -20.11 -34.40
C MET A 13 17.93 -20.77 -35.34
N ASN A 14 18.32 -21.16 -36.56
CA ASN A 14 17.40 -21.78 -37.53
C ASN A 14 17.13 -23.27 -37.24
N ASN A 15 17.97 -23.93 -36.42
CA ASN A 15 17.80 -25.34 -36.04
C ASN A 15 16.85 -25.56 -34.83
N LEU A 16 16.27 -24.50 -34.26
CA LEU A 16 15.36 -24.56 -33.11
C LEU A 16 13.89 -24.25 -33.46
N GLY A 17 13.52 -24.25 -34.75
CA GLY A 17 12.13 -24.37 -35.18
C GLY A 17 11.18 -23.22 -34.81
N MET A 18 11.68 -21.99 -34.67
CA MET A 18 10.85 -20.81 -34.44
C MET A 18 10.89 -19.90 -35.68
N ALA A 19 9.75 -19.77 -36.35
CA ALA A 19 9.62 -19.03 -37.61
C ALA A 19 9.82 -17.51 -37.42
N PRO A 20 10.54 -16.81 -38.33
CA PRO A 20 10.71 -15.37 -38.27
C PRO A 20 9.59 -14.65 -39.06
N MET A 21 8.93 -13.69 -38.43
CA MET A 21 8.11 -12.70 -39.14
C MET A 21 9.00 -11.60 -39.72
N SER A 22 8.80 -11.37 -41.02
CA SER A 22 9.54 -10.51 -41.94
C SER A 22 9.51 -9.01 -41.57
N MET A 23 10.68 -8.37 -41.55
CA MET A 23 10.85 -6.93 -41.72
C MET A 23 11.46 -6.68 -43.12
N THR A 24 10.68 -6.10 -44.02
CA THR A 24 11.17 -5.52 -45.28
C THR A 24 11.47 -4.04 -45.05
N GLY A 25 12.69 -3.63 -45.36
CA GLY A 25 13.15 -2.25 -45.24
C GLY A 25 12.92 -1.44 -46.52
N GLN A 26 12.36 -0.24 -46.36
CA GLN A 26 12.51 0.93 -47.25
C GLN A 26 12.29 2.22 -46.39
N PRO A 27 12.74 3.41 -46.86
CA PRO A 27 13.68 4.28 -46.16
C PRO A 27 13.08 5.19 -45.06
N LEU A 28 13.89 5.40 -44.01
CA LEU A 28 13.62 6.29 -42.87
C LEU A 28 13.60 7.78 -43.28
N LEU A 29 12.39 8.30 -43.49
CA LEU A 29 12.04 9.67 -43.16
C LEU A 29 11.59 9.71 -41.69
N SER A 30 11.99 10.77 -41.00
CA SER A 30 11.84 11.01 -39.57
C SER A 30 10.37 11.21 -39.17
N ASP A 31 9.72 10.15 -38.69
CA ASP A 31 8.45 10.24 -37.98
C ASP A 31 8.70 10.60 -36.52
N PHE A 32 8.42 11.87 -36.24
CA PHE A 32 8.39 12.49 -34.93
C PHE A 32 7.06 12.10 -34.27
N ASP A 33 7.11 11.23 -33.27
CA ASP A 33 5.92 10.74 -32.56
C ASP A 33 5.20 11.90 -31.86
N GLN A 34 4.04 12.25 -32.40
CA GLN A 34 3.18 13.38 -32.00
C GLN A 34 2.21 12.91 -30.91
N GLY A 35 2.75 12.48 -29.76
CA GLY A 35 1.98 11.88 -28.65
C GLY A 35 2.15 12.54 -27.28
N LEU A 36 3.03 13.54 -27.14
CA LEU A 36 3.18 14.35 -25.93
C LEU A 36 2.97 15.82 -26.28
N GLY A 37 1.71 16.15 -26.58
CA GLY A 37 1.25 17.52 -26.69
C GLY A 37 1.41 18.23 -25.34
N MET A 38 2.42 19.09 -25.26
CA MET A 38 2.48 20.20 -24.32
C MET A 38 1.13 20.91 -24.36
N MET A 39 0.31 20.76 -23.31
CA MET A 39 -1.01 21.37 -23.20
C MET A 39 -0.84 22.88 -22.97
N THR A 40 -0.48 23.58 -24.03
CA THR A 40 -0.64 25.02 -24.19
C THR A 40 -2.11 25.25 -24.53
N GLY A 41 -2.90 25.42 -23.48
CA GLY A 41 -4.35 25.55 -23.58
C GLY A 41 -4.92 26.36 -22.43
N ILE A 42 -4.47 27.60 -22.29
CA ILE A 42 -5.25 28.61 -21.56
C ILE A 42 -6.02 29.38 -22.62
N GLY A 43 -7.26 28.97 -22.86
CA GLY A 43 -8.22 29.78 -23.60
C GLY A 43 -8.39 31.16 -22.95
N PRO A 44 -8.92 32.17 -23.67
CA PRO A 44 -9.08 33.51 -23.11
C PRO A 44 -9.92 33.43 -21.83
N MET A 45 -9.28 33.74 -20.70
CA MET A 45 -9.93 33.90 -19.41
C MET A 45 -10.97 35.01 -19.57
N ASN A 46 -12.23 34.62 -19.59
CA ASN A 46 -13.36 35.53 -19.53
C ASN A 46 -13.38 36.17 -18.12
N PRO A 47 -13.18 37.49 -17.95
CA PRO A 47 -13.18 38.08 -16.62
C PRO A 47 -14.62 38.38 -16.21
N MET A 48 -15.31 37.37 -15.69
CA MET A 48 -16.55 37.55 -14.92
C MET A 48 -16.31 37.09 -13.49
N MET A 49 -15.78 38.01 -12.67
CA MET A 49 -15.99 38.01 -11.23
C MET A 49 -16.98 39.14 -10.92
N PRO A 50 -18.28 38.87 -10.78
CA PRO A 50 -19.24 39.84 -10.28
C PRO A 50 -19.18 39.86 -8.75
N GLY A 51 -18.77 40.98 -8.14
CA GLY A 51 -18.90 41.09 -6.69
C GLY A 51 -18.09 42.12 -5.91
N LEU A 52 -17.19 42.89 -6.51
CA LEU A 52 -16.55 44.00 -5.80
C LEU A 52 -17.17 45.32 -6.25
N GLY A 53 -17.91 45.93 -5.33
CA GLY A 53 -18.43 47.29 -5.50
C GLY A 53 -17.29 48.23 -5.89
N MET A 54 -17.51 48.97 -6.96
CA MET A 54 -16.64 50.03 -7.41
C MET A 54 -16.77 51.21 -6.43
N GLU A 55 -15.99 51.17 -5.36
CA GLU A 55 -16.00 52.18 -4.29
C GLU A 55 -14.96 53.29 -4.53
N ILE A 56 -15.24 54.49 -4.02
CA ILE A 56 -14.33 55.63 -4.10
C ILE A 56 -13.22 55.43 -3.06
N ILE A 57 -11.98 55.22 -3.51
CA ILE A 57 -10.83 55.04 -2.62
C ILE A 57 -10.30 56.41 -2.22
N HIS A 58 -10.38 56.73 -0.92
CA HIS A 58 -9.87 57.98 -0.35
C HIS A 58 -8.48 57.75 0.23
N CYS A 59 -7.45 58.33 -0.38
CA CYS A 59 -6.10 58.42 0.16
C CYS A 59 -5.89 59.80 0.81
N LYS A 60 -4.85 59.96 1.63
CA LYS A 60 -4.54 61.21 2.34
C LYS A 60 -4.22 62.35 1.37
N SER A 61 -3.65 62.03 0.21
CA SER A 61 -3.21 63.01 -0.79
C SER A 61 -4.00 62.98 -2.10
N CYS A 62 -4.87 61.98 -2.33
CA CYS A 62 -5.69 61.86 -3.54
C CYS A 62 -6.98 61.07 -3.34
N THR A 63 -7.95 61.25 -4.23
CA THR A 63 -9.17 60.44 -4.29
C THR A 63 -9.26 59.73 -5.63
N LEU A 64 -9.49 58.42 -5.61
CA LEU A 64 -9.67 57.58 -6.79
C LEU A 64 -11.16 57.32 -7.01
N PHE A 65 -11.70 57.83 -8.12
CA PHE A 65 -13.08 57.58 -8.52
C PHE A 65 -13.15 56.36 -9.44
N PRO A 66 -14.10 55.44 -9.23
CA PRO A 66 -14.23 54.27 -10.08
C PRO A 66 -14.62 54.62 -11.53
N PRO A 67 -14.24 53.78 -12.52
CA PRO A 67 -14.69 53.93 -13.89
C PRO A 67 -16.21 53.80 -14.04
N ASN A 68 -16.79 54.40 -15.10
CA ASN A 68 -18.21 54.21 -15.42
C ASN A 68 -18.46 52.75 -15.84
N PRO A 69 -19.42 52.02 -15.22
CA PRO A 69 -19.72 50.62 -15.53
C PRO A 69 -20.07 50.33 -17.00
N ASN A 70 -20.45 51.36 -17.77
CA ASN A 70 -20.91 51.22 -19.17
C ASN A 70 -19.80 51.33 -20.23
N LEU A 71 -18.53 51.45 -19.83
CA LEU A 71 -17.39 51.50 -20.77
C LEU A 71 -16.69 50.13 -20.85
N PRO A 72 -16.26 49.69 -22.04
CA PRO A 72 -15.52 48.44 -22.18
C PRO A 72 -14.24 48.46 -21.34
N PHE A 73 -13.96 47.35 -20.64
CA PHE A 73 -12.73 47.19 -19.88
C PHE A 73 -11.51 47.39 -20.80
N PRO A 74 -10.46 48.11 -20.36
CA PRO A 74 -9.23 48.24 -21.14
C PRO A 74 -8.67 46.86 -21.49
N ALA A 75 -8.17 46.69 -22.72
CA ALA A 75 -7.50 45.45 -23.13
C ALA A 75 -6.30 45.18 -22.21
N MET A 76 -6.32 44.04 -21.50
CA MET A 76 -5.22 43.58 -20.67
C MET A 76 -4.25 42.76 -21.53
N ARG A 77 -2.94 42.93 -21.31
CA ARG A 77 -1.93 42.08 -21.94
C ARG A 77 -1.94 40.68 -21.34
N GLU A 78 -1.43 39.71 -22.10
CA GLU A 78 -1.16 38.37 -21.57
C GLU A 78 -0.07 38.45 -20.49
N ARG A 79 -0.28 37.75 -19.37
CA ARG A 79 0.61 37.79 -18.20
C ARG A 79 1.99 37.19 -18.55
N PRO A 80 3.08 37.94 -18.40
CA PRO A 80 4.44 37.38 -18.51
C PRO A 80 4.74 36.40 -17.35
N PRO A 81 5.54 35.33 -17.59
CA PRO A 81 5.97 34.42 -16.52
C PRO A 81 6.72 35.15 -15.40
N GLY A 82 6.31 34.92 -14.15
CA GLY A 82 6.91 35.54 -12.96
C GLY A 82 6.72 37.05 -12.84
N CYS A 83 5.75 37.64 -13.56
CA CYS A 83 5.49 39.08 -13.53
C CYS A 83 5.23 39.59 -12.10
N LYS A 84 6.13 40.45 -11.61
CA LYS A 84 6.00 41.22 -10.35
C LYS A 84 5.90 42.72 -10.60
N THR A 85 6.14 43.14 -11.84
CA THR A 85 6.16 44.53 -12.26
C THR A 85 4.88 44.91 -12.99
N VAL A 86 4.22 45.96 -12.53
CA VAL A 86 3.08 46.58 -13.23
C VAL A 86 3.51 47.84 -13.96
N PHE A 87 2.88 48.08 -15.11
CA PHE A 87 2.89 49.36 -15.81
C PHE A 87 1.70 50.19 -15.33
N VAL A 88 1.94 51.43 -14.90
CA VAL A 88 0.89 52.38 -14.52
C VAL A 88 1.01 53.61 -15.40
N GLY A 89 0.06 53.77 -16.32
CA GLY A 89 -0.09 54.94 -17.18
C GLY A 89 -1.19 55.90 -16.72
N GLY A 90 -1.19 57.12 -17.26
CA GLY A 90 -2.23 58.11 -17.03
C GLY A 90 -2.17 58.76 -15.64
N LEU A 91 -0.98 58.80 -15.06
CA LEU A 91 -0.72 59.57 -13.84
C LEU A 91 -0.85 61.08 -14.14
N PRO A 92 -1.41 61.87 -13.23
CA PRO A 92 -1.42 63.33 -13.34
C PRO A 92 0.00 63.88 -13.33
N GLU A 93 0.19 65.02 -14.00
CA GLU A 93 1.51 65.61 -14.25
C GLU A 93 2.26 65.94 -12.94
N ASN A 94 1.49 66.33 -11.91
CA ASN A 94 1.99 66.65 -10.56
C ASN A 94 2.10 65.43 -9.62
N ALA A 95 1.89 64.19 -10.09
CA ALA A 95 2.00 63.00 -9.24
C ALA A 95 3.43 62.80 -8.73
N THR A 96 3.65 62.86 -7.42
CA THR A 96 4.96 62.55 -6.80
C THR A 96 5.15 61.04 -6.61
N GLU A 97 6.39 60.60 -6.45
CA GLU A 97 6.67 59.19 -6.13
C GLU A 97 6.04 58.78 -4.78
N ALA A 98 6.02 59.68 -3.80
CA ALA A 98 5.34 59.48 -2.52
C ALA A 98 3.85 59.16 -2.68
N LEU A 99 3.17 59.80 -3.65
CA LEU A 99 1.77 59.51 -3.96
C LEU A 99 1.60 58.08 -4.54
N ILE A 100 2.53 57.65 -5.38
CA ILE A 100 2.51 56.30 -5.98
C ILE A 100 2.72 55.25 -4.88
N VAL A 101 3.66 55.49 -3.96
CA VAL A 101 3.86 54.64 -2.78
C VAL A 101 2.63 54.62 -1.89
N GLU A 102 1.98 55.76 -1.67
CA GLU A 102 0.77 55.85 -0.84
C GLU A 102 -0.41 55.04 -1.41
N VAL A 103 -0.59 55.06 -2.72
CA VAL A 103 -1.68 54.35 -3.42
C VAL A 103 -1.36 52.87 -3.60
N PHE A 104 -0.21 52.55 -4.18
CA PHE A 104 0.14 51.18 -4.55
C PHE A 104 0.81 50.40 -3.40
N GLY A 105 1.37 51.07 -2.40
CA GLY A 105 1.95 50.42 -1.22
C GLY A 105 0.90 49.81 -0.29
N GLN A 106 -0.36 50.26 -0.37
CA GLN A 106 -1.48 49.62 0.34
C GLN A 106 -1.85 48.25 -0.25
N LEU A 107 -1.50 48.00 -1.52
CA LEU A 107 -1.81 46.76 -2.21
C LEU A 107 -0.79 45.66 -1.94
N GLY A 108 0.47 46.07 -1.71
CA GLY A 108 1.56 45.20 -1.28
C GLY A 108 2.91 45.94 -1.26
N GLU A 109 3.96 45.25 -0.81
CA GLU A 109 5.29 45.82 -0.65
C GLU A 109 5.94 46.16 -1.99
N ILE A 110 6.36 47.42 -2.15
CA ILE A 110 7.01 47.92 -3.36
C ILE A 110 8.53 47.80 -3.21
N ILE A 111 9.16 47.04 -4.11
CA ILE A 111 10.63 46.90 -4.19
C ILE A 111 11.25 48.10 -4.93
N ALA A 112 10.65 48.52 -6.04
CA ALA A 112 11.22 49.59 -6.86
C ALA A 112 10.15 50.32 -7.68
N ILE A 113 10.32 51.64 -7.83
CA ILE A 113 9.49 52.49 -8.71
C ILE A 113 10.39 53.12 -9.76
N ARG A 114 10.01 53.00 -11.04
CA ARG A 114 10.68 53.67 -12.16
C ARG A 114 9.70 54.61 -12.85
N LYS A 115 9.73 55.90 -12.46
CA LYS A 115 8.88 56.95 -13.06
C LYS A 115 9.49 57.48 -14.37
N SER A 116 8.66 57.59 -15.41
CA SER A 116 9.04 58.17 -16.70
C SER A 116 8.61 59.64 -16.81
N LYS A 117 9.23 60.38 -17.73
CA LYS A 117 8.85 61.76 -18.08
C LYS A 117 7.51 61.86 -18.82
N LYS A 118 6.95 60.74 -19.28
CA LYS A 118 5.69 60.66 -20.06
C LYS A 118 4.49 60.19 -19.20
N ASN A 119 4.40 60.63 -17.95
CA ASN A 119 3.26 60.35 -17.05
C ASN A 119 2.90 58.85 -16.89
N PHE A 120 3.90 57.98 -16.94
CA PHE A 120 3.77 56.56 -16.62
C PHE A 120 4.88 56.13 -15.66
N CYS A 121 4.65 55.08 -14.88
CA CYS A 121 5.66 54.45 -14.05
C CYS A 121 5.61 52.92 -14.18
N HIS A 122 6.73 52.28 -13.85
CA HIS A 122 6.77 50.84 -13.60
C HIS A 122 6.97 50.63 -12.10
N ILE A 123 6.13 49.81 -11.49
CA ILE A 123 6.19 49.50 -10.07
C ILE A 123 6.47 48.01 -9.95
N ARG A 124 7.58 47.66 -9.31
CA ARG A 124 7.94 46.27 -9.00
C ARG A 124 7.54 45.96 -7.57
N PHE A 125 6.70 44.95 -7.39
CA PHE A 125 6.30 44.45 -6.09
C PHE A 125 7.19 43.30 -5.61
N ALA A 126 7.16 43.01 -4.31
CA ALA A 126 7.82 41.84 -3.75
C ALA A 126 7.19 40.52 -4.22
N GLU A 127 5.87 40.50 -4.26
CA GLU A 127 5.07 39.29 -4.50
C GLU A 127 4.29 39.34 -5.82
N GLU A 128 4.23 38.20 -6.50
CA GLU A 128 3.56 38.06 -7.81
C GLU A 128 2.05 38.33 -7.73
N PHE A 129 1.37 37.92 -6.65
CA PHE A 129 -0.07 38.13 -6.49
C PHE A 129 -0.46 39.62 -6.26
N THR A 130 0.50 40.47 -5.89
CA THR A 130 0.23 41.91 -5.67
C THR A 130 -0.08 42.61 -7.00
N VAL A 131 0.49 42.09 -8.09
CA VAL A 131 0.23 42.55 -9.47
C VAL A 131 -1.26 42.44 -9.79
N ASP A 132 -1.90 41.32 -9.45
CA ASP A 132 -3.35 41.13 -9.62
C ASP A 132 -4.17 42.22 -8.94
N ARG A 133 -3.83 42.54 -7.69
CA ARG A 133 -4.50 43.59 -6.91
C ARG A 133 -4.33 44.97 -7.52
N ALA A 134 -3.14 45.27 -8.04
CA ALA A 134 -2.85 46.54 -8.69
C ALA A 134 -3.60 46.71 -10.02
N LEU A 135 -3.84 45.63 -10.76
CA LEU A 135 -4.63 45.69 -12.00
C LEU A 135 -6.08 46.13 -11.77
N PHE A 136 -6.67 45.87 -10.61
CA PHE A 136 -8.02 46.36 -10.28
C PHE A 136 -8.12 47.88 -10.23
N LEU A 137 -7.01 48.60 -10.05
CA LEU A 137 -6.99 50.07 -10.11
C LEU A 137 -6.98 50.61 -11.56
N SER A 138 -6.90 49.74 -12.56
CA SER A 138 -6.98 50.13 -13.97
C SER A 138 -8.36 50.72 -14.29
N GLY A 139 -8.37 51.95 -14.83
CA GLY A 139 -9.58 52.68 -15.19
C GLY A 139 -10.08 53.66 -14.12
N TYR A 140 -9.53 53.65 -12.90
CA TYR A 140 -9.85 54.62 -11.86
C TYR A 140 -9.37 56.02 -12.24
N ARG A 141 -10.15 57.05 -11.91
CA ARG A 141 -9.79 58.45 -12.10
C ARG A 141 -9.20 59.00 -10.82
N MET A 142 -7.91 59.34 -10.85
CA MET A 142 -7.19 59.94 -9.75
C MET A 142 -7.34 61.46 -9.77
N ARG A 143 -7.59 62.05 -8.60
CA ARG A 143 -7.61 63.51 -8.36
C ARG A 143 -6.72 63.85 -7.17
N LEU A 144 -5.78 64.78 -7.34
CA LEU A 144 -4.89 65.23 -6.27
C LEU A 144 -5.57 66.32 -5.43
N GLY A 145 -5.65 66.11 -4.11
CA GLY A 145 -6.27 67.05 -3.17
C GLY A 145 -7.67 67.53 -3.58
N SER A 146 -7.95 68.83 -3.40
CA SER A 146 -9.23 69.47 -3.79
C SER A 146 -9.17 70.18 -5.15
N SER A 147 -8.04 70.14 -5.87
CA SER A 147 -7.90 70.84 -7.16
C SER A 147 -8.74 70.18 -8.25
N THR A 148 -9.42 70.97 -9.09
CA THR A 148 -10.15 70.50 -10.29
C THR A 148 -9.35 70.73 -11.59
N ASP A 149 -8.10 71.17 -11.50
CA ASP A 149 -7.30 71.47 -12.67
C ASP A 149 -6.97 70.19 -13.49
N LYS A 150 -6.89 70.34 -14.81
CA LYS A 150 -6.59 69.26 -15.76
C LYS A 150 -5.22 68.61 -15.49
N LYS A 151 -4.31 69.34 -14.84
CA LYS A 151 -2.96 68.87 -14.48
C LYS A 151 -2.94 68.00 -13.22
N ASP A 152 -3.99 68.09 -12.39
CA ASP A 152 -4.13 67.40 -11.11
C ASP A 152 -5.10 66.21 -11.17
N THR A 153 -5.63 65.90 -12.36
CA THR A 153 -6.50 64.76 -12.62
C THR A 153 -5.95 63.86 -13.72
N GLY A 154 -5.94 62.55 -13.49
CA GLY A 154 -5.48 61.54 -14.44
C GLY A 154 -6.36 60.30 -14.40
N ARG A 155 -6.46 59.56 -15.51
CA ARG A 155 -7.14 58.26 -15.55
C ARG A 155 -6.09 57.17 -15.54
N LEU A 156 -6.02 56.41 -14.45
CA LEU A 156 -5.06 55.34 -14.29
C LEU A 156 -5.32 54.23 -15.29
N HIS A 157 -4.25 53.71 -15.86
CA HIS A 157 -4.25 52.48 -16.64
C HIS A 157 -3.16 51.59 -16.09
N VAL A 158 -3.55 50.51 -15.41
CA VAL A 158 -2.62 49.52 -14.86
C VAL A 158 -2.67 48.29 -15.74
N ASP A 159 -1.50 47.82 -16.17
CA ASP A 159 -1.36 46.63 -17.02
C ASP A 159 -0.06 45.87 -16.66
N PHE A 160 0.09 44.64 -17.15
CA PHE A 160 1.31 43.86 -16.92
C PHE A 160 2.52 44.51 -17.60
N ALA A 161 3.64 44.57 -16.87
CA ALA A 161 4.92 44.95 -17.43
C ALA A 161 5.81 43.72 -17.63
N GLN A 162 6.43 43.66 -18.81
CA GLN A 162 7.47 42.67 -19.08
C GLN A 162 8.81 43.21 -18.57
N ALA A 163 9.15 42.88 -17.32
CA ALA A 163 10.44 43.21 -16.74
C ALA A 163 11.44 42.06 -16.95
N ARG A 164 12.68 42.40 -17.35
CA ARG A 164 13.75 41.42 -17.55
C ARG A 164 14.15 40.70 -16.26
N ASP A 165 14.14 41.43 -15.14
CA ASP A 165 14.52 40.91 -13.83
C ASP A 165 13.51 39.86 -13.34
N ASP A 166 12.21 40.09 -13.59
CA ASP A 166 11.12 39.17 -13.23
C ASP A 166 11.22 37.85 -14.02
N LEU A 167 11.51 37.93 -15.32
CA LEU A 167 11.73 36.75 -16.16
C LEU A 167 12.96 35.95 -15.70
N TYR A 168 14.06 36.64 -15.38
CA TYR A 168 15.29 35.98 -14.91
C TYR A 168 15.08 35.25 -13.57
N GLU A 169 14.39 35.88 -12.61
CA GLU A 169 14.06 35.23 -11.34
C GLU A 169 13.20 33.98 -11.54
N TRP A 170 12.20 34.06 -12.43
CA TRP A 170 11.35 32.93 -12.76
C TRP A 170 12.14 31.78 -13.39
N GLU A 171 13.03 32.05 -14.36
CA GLU A 171 13.88 31.03 -14.96
C GLU A 171 14.82 30.36 -13.95
N CYS A 172 15.41 31.15 -13.04
CA CYS A 172 16.24 30.61 -11.97
C CYS A 172 15.45 29.67 -11.05
N ARG A 173 14.21 30.05 -10.70
CA ARG A 173 13.31 29.22 -9.91
C ARG A 173 12.93 27.92 -10.64
N GLN A 174 12.66 27.98 -11.94
CA GLN A 174 12.39 26.79 -12.75
C GLN A 174 13.60 25.84 -12.82
N ARG A 175 14.82 26.37 -12.97
CA ARG A 175 16.05 25.56 -12.94
C ARG A 175 16.27 24.89 -11.58
N LEU A 176 15.92 25.56 -10.48
CA LEU A 176 15.98 25.00 -9.14
C LEU A 176 15.00 23.83 -8.99
N TYR A 177 13.72 24.02 -9.34
CA TYR A 177 12.72 22.95 -9.29
C TYR A 177 13.14 21.75 -10.16
N ALA A 178 13.67 21.98 -11.37
CA ALA A 178 14.15 20.89 -12.22
C ALA A 178 15.36 20.12 -11.63
N ARG A 179 16.20 20.76 -10.81
CA ARG A 179 17.28 20.08 -10.08
C ARG A 179 16.74 19.27 -8.92
N GLU A 180 15.83 19.84 -8.15
CA GLU A 180 15.17 19.19 -7.02
C GLU A 180 14.37 17.97 -7.49
N GLU A 181 13.65 18.07 -8.60
CA GLU A 181 12.92 16.96 -9.20
C GLU A 181 13.84 15.80 -9.58
N ARG A 182 14.97 16.10 -10.23
CA ARG A 182 15.99 15.09 -10.56
C ARG A 182 16.67 14.51 -9.33
N HIS A 183 16.77 15.28 -8.25
CA HIS A 183 17.31 14.78 -6.99
C HIS A 183 16.30 13.84 -6.32
N ARG A 184 15.04 14.24 -6.22
CA ARG A 184 13.93 13.45 -5.68
C ARG A 184 13.76 12.13 -6.43
N ARG A 185 13.78 12.18 -7.77
CA ARG A 185 13.71 10.98 -8.62
C ARG A 185 14.92 10.05 -8.43
N ARG A 186 16.14 10.60 -8.32
CA ARG A 186 17.34 9.78 -8.02
C ARG A 186 17.25 9.12 -6.64
N MET A 187 16.80 9.86 -5.62
CA MET A 187 16.61 9.31 -4.28
C MET A 187 15.55 8.20 -4.25
N GLU A 188 14.46 8.35 -5.01
CA GLU A 188 13.44 7.31 -5.17
C GLU A 188 13.98 6.09 -5.93
N GLU A 189 14.71 6.28 -7.04
CA GLU A 189 15.36 5.20 -7.80
C GLU A 189 16.43 4.47 -6.96
N ASP A 190 17.22 5.19 -6.16
CA ASP A 190 18.25 4.61 -5.27
C ASP A 190 17.62 3.83 -4.11
N ARG A 191 16.41 4.17 -3.66
CA ARG A 191 15.68 3.39 -2.65
C ARG A 191 15.29 2.00 -3.13
N PHE A 192 15.10 1.81 -4.43
CA PHE A 192 14.78 0.53 -5.05
C PHE A 192 16.02 -0.23 -5.56
N ARG A 193 17.22 0.37 -5.50
CA ARG A 193 18.45 -0.40 -5.70
C ARG A 193 18.65 -1.33 -4.50
N PRO A 194 19.01 -2.60 -4.73
CA PRO A 194 19.48 -3.44 -3.64
C PRO A 194 20.66 -2.74 -2.95
N PRO A 195 20.72 -2.78 -1.60
CA PRO A 195 21.84 -2.19 -0.87
C PRO A 195 23.14 -2.72 -1.46
N SER A 196 24.09 -1.82 -1.70
CA SER A 196 25.42 -2.21 -2.15
C SER A 196 25.95 -3.27 -1.18
N PRO A 197 26.57 -4.37 -1.67
CA PRO A 197 27.08 -5.41 -0.80
C PRO A 197 27.91 -4.77 0.33
N PRO A 198 27.69 -5.16 1.59
CA PRO A 198 28.42 -4.60 2.71
C PRO A 198 29.93 -4.63 2.41
N PRO A 199 30.68 -3.58 2.82
CA PRO A 199 32.13 -3.57 2.65
C PRO A 199 32.71 -4.87 3.19
N ILE A 200 33.37 -5.66 2.34
CA ILE A 200 33.91 -6.93 2.81
C ILE A 200 35.09 -6.62 3.73
N VAL A 201 34.94 -6.96 5.00
CA VAL A 201 36.01 -6.88 5.99
C VAL A 201 37.12 -7.81 5.52
N HIS A 202 38.31 -7.28 5.28
CA HIS A 202 39.47 -8.08 4.89
C HIS A 202 40.10 -8.75 6.12
N TYR A 203 40.66 -9.93 5.94
CA TYR A 203 41.37 -10.62 7.01
C TYR A 203 42.58 -9.79 7.48
N SER A 204 42.65 -9.58 8.79
CA SER A 204 43.86 -9.15 9.49
C SER A 204 43.87 -9.77 10.88
N ASP A 205 45.03 -9.88 11.52
CA ASP A 205 45.12 -10.50 12.85
C ASP A 205 44.34 -9.70 13.93
N HIS A 206 44.23 -8.38 13.76
CA HIS A 206 43.41 -7.51 14.61
C HIS A 206 41.91 -7.76 14.42
N GLU A 207 41.44 -7.79 13.17
CA GLU A 207 40.05 -8.09 12.85
C GLU A 207 39.68 -9.52 13.28
N CYS A 208 40.60 -10.47 13.15
CA CYS A 208 40.42 -11.87 13.57
C CYS A 208 40.20 -11.98 15.08
N SER A 209 40.97 -11.22 15.87
CA SER A 209 40.80 -11.18 17.33
C SER A 209 39.44 -10.58 17.71
N GLN A 210 39.07 -9.43 17.11
CA GLN A 210 37.77 -8.80 17.35
C GLN A 210 36.60 -9.69 16.92
N LEU A 211 36.73 -10.38 15.79
CA LEU A 211 35.72 -11.30 15.29
C LEU A 211 35.53 -12.48 16.25
N GLY A 212 36.61 -13.02 16.80
CA GLY A 212 36.56 -14.10 17.79
C GLY A 212 35.81 -13.74 19.06
N ASP A 213 35.89 -12.48 19.51
CA ASP A 213 35.11 -11.99 20.66
C ASP A 213 33.64 -11.76 20.28
N LYS A 214 33.38 -11.18 19.10
CA LYS A 214 32.01 -10.97 18.59
C LYS A 214 31.26 -12.27 18.35
N ILE A 215 31.95 -13.34 17.94
CA ILE A 215 31.34 -14.67 17.77
C ILE A 215 30.91 -15.25 19.12
N LYS A 216 31.50 -14.86 20.24
CA LYS A 216 31.07 -15.35 21.57
C LYS A 216 29.88 -14.57 22.12
N ASP A 217 29.62 -13.37 21.60
CA ASP A 217 28.49 -12.53 21.99
C ASP A 217 27.23 -12.91 21.20
N GLU A 218 26.18 -13.32 21.90
CA GLU A 218 24.90 -13.71 21.31
C GLU A 218 24.25 -12.57 20.51
N ALA A 219 24.39 -11.32 20.98
CA ALA A 219 23.77 -10.17 20.31
C ALA A 219 24.46 -9.83 18.98
N ALA A 220 25.77 -10.06 18.89
CA ALA A 220 26.58 -9.76 17.70
C ALA A 220 26.80 -10.98 16.79
N PHE A 221 26.38 -12.18 17.22
CA PHE A 221 26.68 -13.44 16.53
C PHE A 221 26.21 -13.45 15.07
N ALA A 222 25.01 -12.96 14.79
CA ALA A 222 24.43 -12.98 13.44
C ALA A 222 25.26 -12.17 12.42
N GLU A 223 25.82 -11.03 12.82
CA GLU A 223 26.70 -10.25 11.94
C GLU A 223 28.11 -10.87 11.88
N ALA A 224 28.62 -11.35 13.01
CA ALA A 224 29.95 -11.92 13.13
C ALA A 224 30.10 -13.22 12.33
N VAL A 225 29.12 -14.12 12.38
CA VAL A 225 29.18 -15.40 11.68
C VAL A 225 29.22 -15.22 10.16
N ASN A 226 28.58 -14.18 9.63
CA ASN A 226 28.63 -13.83 8.21
C ASN A 226 30.03 -13.38 7.75
N VAL A 227 30.75 -12.65 8.61
CA VAL A 227 32.16 -12.28 8.35
C VAL A 227 33.05 -13.52 8.38
N LEU A 228 32.86 -14.42 9.36
CA LEU A 228 33.59 -15.69 9.43
C LEU A 228 33.35 -16.55 8.19
N LEU A 229 32.09 -16.70 7.77
CA LEU A 229 31.70 -17.42 6.55
C LEU A 229 32.41 -16.84 5.33
N THR A 230 32.35 -15.52 5.15
CA THR A 230 33.00 -14.82 4.03
C THR A 230 34.51 -15.08 3.99
N TRP A 231 35.19 -15.08 5.14
CA TRP A 231 36.64 -15.37 5.20
C TRP A 231 36.96 -16.82 4.87
N VAL A 232 36.14 -17.76 5.31
CA VAL A 232 36.31 -19.19 5.01
C VAL A 232 36.09 -19.46 3.51
N GLU A 233 35.01 -18.94 2.92
CA GLU A 233 34.68 -19.11 1.49
C GLU A 233 35.74 -18.49 0.56
N ARG A 234 36.37 -17.39 0.99
CA ARG A 234 37.44 -16.73 0.23
C ARG A 234 38.80 -17.42 0.33
N GLY A 235 38.93 -18.43 1.19
CA GLY A 235 40.20 -19.13 1.40
C GLY A 235 41.23 -18.34 2.20
N GLU A 236 40.80 -17.44 3.10
CA GLU A 236 41.71 -16.73 4.02
C GLU A 236 42.33 -17.69 5.06
N VAL A 237 41.75 -18.89 5.21
CA VAL A 237 42.26 -19.96 6.07
C VAL A 237 43.51 -20.57 5.47
N ASN A 238 44.62 -20.50 6.19
CA ASN A 238 45.90 -21.08 5.83
C ASN A 238 46.55 -21.75 7.05
N ARG A 239 47.64 -22.49 6.82
CA ARG A 239 48.34 -23.22 7.90
C ARG A 239 48.80 -22.37 9.08
N ARG A 240 48.99 -21.05 8.90
CA ARG A 240 49.46 -20.15 9.96
C ARG A 240 48.32 -19.64 10.85
N ASN A 241 47.12 -19.47 10.32
CA ASN A 241 45.96 -18.92 11.06
C ASN A 241 44.84 -19.94 11.32
N ALA A 242 44.99 -21.19 10.86
CA ALA A 242 43.99 -22.26 11.02
C ALA A 242 43.48 -22.45 12.45
N ASN A 243 44.35 -22.32 13.46
CA ASN A 243 43.94 -22.44 14.87
C ASN A 243 42.98 -21.32 15.32
N ASN A 244 43.14 -20.11 14.79
CA ASN A 244 42.26 -18.98 15.10
C ASN A 244 40.86 -19.21 14.50
N PHE A 245 40.82 -19.63 13.23
CA PHE A 245 39.57 -20.01 12.57
C PHE A 245 38.88 -21.20 13.24
N TYR A 246 39.64 -22.23 13.63
CA TYR A 246 39.11 -23.36 14.38
C TYR A 246 38.47 -22.92 15.70
N SER A 247 39.12 -22.02 16.45
CA SER A 247 38.58 -21.47 17.69
C SER A 247 37.29 -20.66 17.48
N MET A 248 37.20 -19.92 16.37
CA MET A 248 35.98 -19.20 15.98
C MET A 248 34.85 -20.15 15.55
N ILE A 249 35.16 -21.20 14.80
CA ILE A 249 34.20 -22.25 14.42
C ILE A 249 33.71 -23.01 15.66
N GLN A 250 34.61 -23.32 16.60
CA GLN A 250 34.25 -23.95 17.87
C GLN A 250 33.33 -23.06 18.70
N SER A 251 33.60 -21.75 18.75
CA SER A 251 32.72 -20.78 19.41
C SER A 251 31.35 -20.71 18.72
N SER A 252 31.31 -20.76 17.39
CA SER A 252 30.07 -20.84 16.61
C SER A 252 29.27 -22.11 16.89
N ASN A 253 29.93 -23.25 17.05
CA ASN A 253 29.28 -24.52 17.46
C ASN A 253 28.70 -24.46 18.88
N SER A 254 29.24 -23.60 19.76
CA SER A 254 28.64 -23.40 21.08
C SER A 254 27.27 -22.74 21.00
N HIS A 255 27.04 -21.85 20.02
CA HIS A 255 25.73 -21.24 19.78
C HIS A 255 24.67 -22.25 19.37
N ILE A 256 25.04 -23.32 18.66
CA ILE A 256 24.09 -24.41 18.31
C ILE A 256 23.50 -25.02 19.58
N ARG A 257 24.34 -25.33 20.58
CA ARG A 257 23.86 -25.86 21.87
C ARG A 257 22.96 -24.87 22.61
N GLN A 258 23.30 -23.58 22.59
CA GLN A 258 22.46 -22.54 23.19
C GLN A 258 21.11 -22.43 22.48
N LEU A 259 21.10 -22.41 21.15
CA LEU A 259 19.88 -22.37 20.35
C LEU A 259 18.98 -23.59 20.61
N MET A 260 19.55 -24.79 20.71
CA MET A 260 18.79 -25.99 21.08
C MET A 260 18.22 -25.91 22.50
N SER A 261 18.98 -25.35 23.45
CA SER A 261 18.48 -25.10 24.81
C SER A 261 17.38 -24.04 24.84
N HIS A 262 17.49 -22.99 24.03
CA HIS A 262 16.47 -21.94 23.93
C HIS A 262 15.19 -22.49 23.27
N LYS A 263 15.32 -23.31 22.22
CA LYS A 263 14.20 -24.05 21.61
C LYS A 263 13.48 -24.90 22.66
N ALA A 264 14.20 -25.74 23.39
CA ALA A 264 13.62 -26.58 24.44
C ALA A 264 12.96 -25.76 25.57
N ALA A 265 13.54 -24.60 25.92
CA ALA A 265 12.93 -23.69 26.89
C ALA A 265 11.61 -23.11 26.37
N HIS A 266 11.55 -22.66 25.12
CA HIS A 266 10.33 -22.13 24.50
C HIS A 266 9.26 -23.21 24.30
N GLU A 267 9.63 -24.44 23.95
CA GLU A 267 8.70 -25.58 23.88
C GLU A 267 8.08 -25.86 25.25
N LYS A 268 8.89 -25.85 26.31
CA LYS A 268 8.39 -25.98 27.68
C LYS A 268 7.47 -24.84 28.10
N GLU A 269 7.80 -23.60 27.73
CA GLU A 269 6.96 -22.43 27.99
C GLU A 269 5.62 -22.53 27.25
N LEU A 270 5.62 -23.03 26.01
CA LEU A 270 4.43 -23.28 25.21
C LEU A 270 3.53 -24.32 25.88
N GLU A 271 4.09 -25.43 26.36
CA GLU A 271 3.32 -26.47 27.04
C GLU A 271 2.67 -25.95 28.33
N VAL A 272 3.43 -25.19 29.12
CA VAL A 272 2.89 -24.53 30.32
C VAL A 272 1.79 -23.52 29.97
N ALA A 273 1.89 -22.83 28.83
CA ALA A 273 0.85 -21.92 28.37
C ALA A 273 -0.42 -22.66 27.90
N LYS A 274 -0.26 -23.77 27.16
CA LYS A 274 -1.37 -24.66 26.76
C LYS A 274 -2.12 -25.16 28.00
N ASP A 275 -1.41 -25.67 29.01
CA ASP A 275 -2.03 -26.17 30.24
C ASP A 275 -2.78 -25.09 31.04
N LYS A 276 -2.22 -23.87 31.13
CA LYS A 276 -2.91 -22.72 31.73
C LYS A 276 -4.19 -22.38 30.99
N PHE A 277 -4.16 -22.41 29.65
CA PHE A 277 -5.33 -22.17 28.82
C PHE A 277 -6.41 -23.24 29.04
N LYS A 278 -6.05 -24.53 29.00
CA LYS A 278 -6.97 -25.65 29.29
C LYS A 278 -7.63 -25.51 30.65
N THR A 279 -6.84 -25.14 31.66
CA THR A 279 -7.34 -24.95 33.03
C THR A 279 -8.34 -23.79 33.09
N ALA A 280 -8.04 -22.67 32.45
CA ALA A 280 -8.94 -21.52 32.36
C ALA A 280 -10.24 -21.89 31.63
N LEU A 281 -10.16 -22.58 30.49
CA LEU A 281 -11.30 -23.03 29.71
C LEU A 281 -12.18 -24.01 30.49
N SER A 282 -11.57 -24.96 31.19
CA SER A 282 -12.28 -25.88 32.10
C SER A 282 -13.02 -25.12 33.22
N GLY A 283 -12.41 -24.06 33.75
CA GLY A 283 -13.06 -23.17 34.73
C GLY A 283 -14.27 -22.43 34.17
N ILE A 284 -14.19 -21.93 32.92
CA ILE A 284 -15.31 -21.29 32.22
C ILE A 284 -16.45 -22.28 32.00
N LEU A 285 -16.14 -23.51 31.56
CA LEU A 285 -17.14 -24.55 31.36
C LEU A 285 -17.88 -24.92 32.64
N ALA A 286 -17.16 -25.02 33.76
CA ALA A 286 -17.78 -25.25 35.07
C ALA A 286 -18.77 -24.13 35.44
N GLN A 287 -18.46 -22.87 35.13
CA GLN A 287 -19.40 -21.76 35.35
C GLN A 287 -20.64 -21.87 34.45
N PHE A 288 -20.47 -22.20 33.17
CA PHE A 288 -21.61 -22.46 32.27
C PHE A 288 -22.49 -23.59 32.79
N GLU A 289 -21.91 -24.67 33.29
CA GLU A 289 -22.65 -25.81 33.83
C GLU A 289 -23.47 -25.45 35.09
N GLN A 290 -22.91 -24.59 35.96
CA GLN A 290 -23.65 -24.03 37.10
C GLN A 290 -24.82 -23.16 36.64
N ILE A 291 -24.62 -22.29 35.64
CA ILE A 291 -25.67 -21.42 35.09
C ILE A 291 -26.78 -22.26 34.45
N VAL A 292 -26.43 -23.25 33.63
CA VAL A 292 -27.38 -24.19 33.02
C VAL A 292 -28.15 -24.95 34.10
N SER A 293 -27.51 -25.33 35.21
CA SER A 293 -28.17 -25.99 36.35
C SER A 293 -29.20 -25.09 37.03
N VAL A 294 -28.93 -23.79 37.16
CA VAL A 294 -29.90 -22.80 37.68
C VAL A 294 -31.11 -22.73 36.77
N PHE A 295 -30.92 -22.65 35.44
CA PHE A 295 -32.03 -22.64 34.50
C PHE A 295 -32.85 -23.93 34.54
N HIS A 296 -32.19 -25.09 34.63
CA HIS A 296 -32.89 -26.37 34.84
C HIS A 296 -33.72 -26.38 36.12
N ALA A 297 -33.18 -25.85 37.23
CA ALA A 297 -33.92 -25.74 38.48
C ALA A 297 -35.11 -24.78 38.38
N ALA A 298 -34.95 -23.64 37.68
CA ALA A 298 -36.00 -22.68 37.42
C ALA A 298 -37.13 -23.24 36.53
N SER A 299 -36.80 -24.15 35.61
CA SER A 299 -37.76 -24.87 34.76
C SER A 299 -38.53 -25.98 35.49
N LYS A 300 -38.21 -26.29 36.76
CA LYS A 300 -38.99 -27.26 37.57
C LYS A 300 -40.28 -26.63 38.05
N GLN A 301 -41.36 -27.41 38.06
CA GLN A 301 -42.72 -26.95 38.40
C GLN A 301 -42.79 -26.06 39.66
N LYS A 302 -42.04 -26.41 40.72
CA LYS A 302 -41.99 -25.66 41.98
C LYS A 302 -41.61 -24.18 41.81
N ALA A 303 -40.70 -23.85 40.91
CA ALA A 303 -40.32 -22.47 40.59
C ALA A 303 -41.12 -21.93 39.39
N TRP A 304 -41.31 -22.79 38.38
CA TRP A 304 -41.94 -22.47 37.11
C TRP A 304 -43.34 -21.87 37.23
N ASP A 305 -44.17 -22.39 38.13
CA ASP A 305 -45.56 -21.93 38.30
C ASP A 305 -45.67 -20.50 38.84
N HIS A 306 -44.62 -20.00 39.50
CA HIS A 306 -44.55 -18.63 40.01
C HIS A 306 -44.15 -17.61 38.94
N PHE A 307 -43.56 -18.05 37.81
CA PHE A 307 -43.16 -17.15 36.74
C PHE A 307 -44.33 -16.83 35.80
N SER A 308 -44.35 -15.60 35.27
CA SER A 308 -45.28 -15.21 34.20
C SER A 308 -44.97 -15.93 32.88
N LYS A 309 -45.94 -15.96 31.96
CA LYS A 309 -45.78 -16.56 30.63
C LYS A 309 -44.60 -15.98 29.83
N ALA A 310 -44.35 -14.68 29.95
CA ALA A 310 -43.21 -14.01 29.29
C ALA A 310 -41.87 -14.40 29.93
N GLN A 311 -41.81 -14.44 31.27
CA GLN A 311 -40.60 -14.87 32.00
C GLN A 311 -40.23 -16.32 31.68
N ARG A 312 -41.22 -17.22 31.63
CA ARG A 312 -41.02 -18.64 31.23
C ARG A 312 -40.38 -18.76 29.85
N LYS A 313 -40.90 -18.02 28.86
CA LYS A 313 -40.35 -17.99 27.50
C LYS A 313 -38.89 -17.52 27.48
N ASN A 314 -38.55 -16.50 28.27
CA ASN A 314 -37.18 -16.00 28.38
C ASN A 314 -36.25 -17.01 29.05
N VAL A 315 -36.67 -17.65 30.15
CA VAL A 315 -35.87 -18.67 30.85
C VAL A 315 -35.59 -19.88 29.95
N ASP A 316 -36.58 -20.36 29.19
CA ASP A 316 -36.37 -21.44 28.22
C ASP A 316 -35.41 -21.04 27.09
N MET A 317 -35.51 -19.80 26.60
CA MET A 317 -34.60 -19.29 25.57
C MET A 317 -33.16 -19.20 26.09
N TRP A 318 -32.96 -18.60 27.28
CA TRP A 318 -31.64 -18.48 27.90
C TRP A 318 -31.05 -19.85 28.24
N ARG A 319 -31.87 -20.82 28.67
CA ARG A 319 -31.41 -22.19 28.92
C ARG A 319 -30.82 -22.81 27.65
N LYS A 320 -31.54 -22.75 26.53
CA LYS A 320 -31.08 -23.28 25.24
C LYS A 320 -29.80 -22.61 24.78
N GLN A 321 -29.74 -21.27 24.83
CA GLN A 321 -28.54 -20.52 24.46
C GLN A 321 -27.33 -20.89 25.33
N ALA A 322 -27.52 -21.03 26.64
CA ALA A 322 -26.44 -21.42 27.55
C ALA A 322 -25.98 -22.87 27.32
N GLU A 323 -26.89 -23.80 27.03
CA GLU A 323 -26.58 -25.18 26.66
C GLU A 323 -25.77 -25.26 25.36
N GLU A 324 -26.16 -24.50 24.33
CA GLU A 324 -25.46 -24.43 23.04
C GLU A 324 -24.03 -23.88 23.20
N ILE A 325 -23.87 -22.75 23.90
CA ILE A 325 -22.55 -22.15 24.15
C ILE A 325 -21.67 -23.11 24.96
N ARG A 326 -22.22 -23.76 26.00
CA ARG A 326 -21.49 -24.75 26.80
C ARG A 326 -21.02 -25.92 25.93
N ASN A 327 -21.88 -26.46 25.07
CA ASN A 327 -21.52 -27.60 24.22
C ASN A 327 -20.40 -27.24 23.25
N MET A 328 -20.48 -26.08 22.61
CA MET A 328 -19.44 -25.58 21.71
C MET A 328 -18.08 -25.43 22.42
N GLN A 329 -18.07 -24.80 23.60
CA GLN A 329 -16.84 -24.64 24.40
C GLN A 329 -16.30 -25.98 24.93
N ASN A 330 -17.18 -26.96 25.17
CA ASN A 330 -16.79 -28.30 25.59
C ASN A 330 -16.19 -29.09 24.42
N GLU A 331 -16.73 -28.94 23.21
CA GLU A 331 -16.15 -29.51 22.00
C GLU A 331 -14.76 -28.93 21.70
N GLU A 332 -14.55 -27.63 21.91
CA GLU A 332 -13.25 -26.97 21.80
C GLU A 332 -12.22 -27.58 22.77
N LEU A 333 -12.58 -27.74 24.05
CA LEU A 333 -11.70 -28.37 25.05
C LEU A 333 -11.39 -29.85 24.71
N MET A 334 -12.38 -30.60 24.21
CA MET A 334 -12.19 -31.99 23.80
C MET A 334 -11.36 -32.12 22.51
N GLY A 335 -11.43 -31.13 21.62
CA GLY A 335 -10.59 -31.04 20.43
C GLY A 335 -9.12 -30.91 20.81
N ILE A 336 -8.80 -29.98 21.72
CA ILE A 336 -7.43 -29.76 22.22
C ILE A 336 -6.86 -31.03 22.87
N ARG A 337 -7.65 -31.73 23.70
CA ARG A 337 -7.20 -32.99 24.34
C ARG A 337 -6.91 -34.10 23.33
N ARG A 338 -7.72 -34.20 22.25
CA ARG A 338 -7.54 -35.21 21.22
C ARG A 338 -6.29 -34.96 20.38
N GLU A 339 -6.00 -33.70 20.07
CA GLU A 339 -4.79 -33.30 19.35
C GLU A 339 -3.53 -33.69 20.13
N GLU A 340 -3.52 -33.49 21.45
CA GLU A 340 -2.40 -33.85 22.33
C GLU A 340 -2.22 -35.37 22.53
N GLU A 341 -3.31 -36.14 22.61
CA GLU A 341 -3.23 -37.61 22.63
C GLU A 341 -2.60 -38.19 21.35
N MET A 342 -2.71 -37.48 20.22
CA MET A 342 -2.10 -37.86 18.95
C MET A 342 -0.63 -37.41 18.82
N GLU A 343 -0.20 -36.39 19.57
CA GLU A 343 1.19 -35.88 19.59
C GLU A 343 2.14 -36.75 20.44
N MET A 344 1.61 -37.58 21.34
CA MET A 344 2.40 -38.40 22.29
C MET A 344 2.80 -39.79 21.77
N SER A 345 2.42 -40.17 20.55
CA SER A 345 2.61 -41.53 20.02
C SER A 345 3.88 -41.73 19.17
N ASP A 346 4.72 -40.70 18.99
CA ASP A 346 5.88 -40.76 18.09
C ASP A 346 7.24 -40.98 18.80
N ASP A 347 7.22 -41.21 20.12
CA ASP A 347 8.44 -41.17 20.97
C ASP A 347 9.19 -42.52 21.11
N ASP A 348 8.87 -43.54 20.30
CA ASP A 348 9.44 -44.89 20.46
C ASP A 348 10.27 -45.41 19.26
N MET A 349 10.69 -44.56 18.32
CA MET A 349 11.62 -44.96 17.23
C MET A 349 12.71 -43.91 16.93
N GLU A 350 13.47 -43.47 17.94
CA GLU A 350 14.81 -42.91 17.70
C GLU A 350 15.81 -44.04 17.48
N ASP A 351 15.89 -44.54 16.24
CA ASP A 351 17.10 -45.23 15.75
C ASP A 351 17.90 -44.24 14.89
N THR A 352 19.07 -43.90 15.41
CA THR A 352 20.04 -42.98 14.83
C THR A 352 20.51 -43.42 13.45
N HIS A 353 20.13 -42.68 12.42
CA HIS A 353 20.94 -42.52 11.22
C HIS A 353 20.69 -41.14 10.60
N ASP A 354 21.71 -40.28 10.63
CA ASP A 354 21.81 -39.09 9.78
C ASP A 354 21.87 -39.54 8.30
N PRO A 355 21.06 -38.94 7.41
CA PRO A 355 21.46 -38.76 6.03
C PRO A 355 21.34 -37.30 5.63
N ASP A 356 22.51 -36.77 5.29
CA ASP A 356 22.80 -35.76 4.27
C ASP A 356 21.66 -34.92 3.69
N ASP A 357 21.92 -33.61 3.68
CA ASP A 357 21.18 -32.53 3.01
C ASP A 357 21.02 -32.82 1.51
N SER A 358 19.95 -33.52 1.17
CA SER A 358 19.51 -33.78 -0.20
C SER A 358 18.00 -33.69 -0.22
N GLY A 359 17.47 -32.60 -0.78
CA GLY A 359 16.04 -32.29 -0.75
C GLY A 359 15.13 -33.44 -1.24
N PRO A 360 13.82 -33.38 -0.97
CA PRO A 360 12.87 -34.50 -1.14
C PRO A 360 12.83 -35.13 -2.54
N VAL A 361 13.34 -34.44 -3.56
CA VAL A 361 13.48 -34.98 -4.92
C VAL A 361 14.61 -36.01 -5.04
N ALA A 362 15.74 -35.78 -4.36
CA ALA A 362 16.89 -36.70 -4.39
C ALA A 362 16.59 -38.01 -3.67
N GLN A 363 15.82 -37.96 -2.58
CA GLN A 363 15.37 -39.17 -1.86
C GLN A 363 14.41 -40.02 -2.71
N VAL A 364 13.56 -39.38 -3.53
CA VAL A 364 12.67 -40.08 -4.47
C VAL A 364 13.44 -40.70 -5.63
N GLU A 365 14.48 -40.05 -6.14
CA GLU A 365 15.34 -40.61 -7.19
C GLU A 365 16.17 -41.80 -6.68
N ALA A 366 16.74 -41.70 -5.48
CA ALA A 366 17.48 -42.80 -4.85
C ALA A 366 16.59 -44.04 -4.63
N LEU A 367 15.36 -43.85 -4.12
CA LEU A 367 14.40 -44.95 -3.95
C LEU A 367 13.96 -45.57 -5.28
N LYS A 368 13.92 -44.77 -6.36
CA LYS A 368 13.59 -45.26 -7.70
C LYS A 368 14.72 -46.09 -8.29
N GLU A 369 15.96 -45.67 -8.12
CA GLU A 369 17.15 -46.41 -8.56
C GLU A 369 17.29 -47.74 -7.79
N GLU A 370 17.02 -47.74 -6.48
CA GLU A 370 16.98 -48.96 -5.68
C GLU A 370 15.85 -49.90 -6.13
N ASN A 371 14.67 -49.37 -6.48
CA ASN A 371 13.56 -50.18 -6.99
C ASN A 371 13.88 -50.85 -8.33
N ASP A 372 14.54 -50.13 -9.24
CA ASP A 372 14.97 -50.66 -10.53
C ASP A 372 16.09 -51.71 -10.36
N SER A 373 17.01 -51.50 -9.42
CA SER A 373 18.03 -52.48 -9.05
C SER A 373 17.42 -53.79 -8.53
N LEU A 374 16.44 -53.70 -7.62
CA LEU A 374 15.73 -54.85 -7.07
C LEU A 374 14.92 -55.61 -8.13
N ARG A 375 14.33 -54.89 -9.10
CA ARG A 375 13.64 -55.51 -10.24
C ARG A 375 14.60 -56.33 -11.10
N CYS A 376 15.78 -55.77 -11.43
CA CYS A 376 16.80 -56.49 -12.18
C CYS A 376 17.28 -57.75 -11.44
N GLN A 377 17.41 -57.68 -10.11
CA GLN A 377 17.77 -58.85 -9.28
C GLN A 377 16.70 -59.94 -9.32
N LEU A 378 15.41 -59.57 -9.22
CA LEU A 378 14.31 -60.54 -9.30
C LEU A 378 14.24 -61.21 -10.68
N ASP A 379 14.50 -60.48 -11.76
CA ASP A 379 14.55 -61.05 -13.10
C ASP A 379 15.76 -61.99 -13.29
N ALA A 380 16.91 -61.67 -12.67
CA ALA A 380 18.07 -62.57 -12.65
C ALA A 380 17.76 -63.89 -11.91
N TYR A 381 17.18 -63.82 -10.72
CA TYR A 381 16.76 -65.01 -9.97
C TYR A 381 15.69 -65.80 -10.72
N ARG A 382 14.76 -65.13 -11.41
CA ARG A 382 13.74 -65.79 -12.21
C ARG A 382 14.36 -66.58 -13.37
N ASN A 383 15.33 -65.99 -14.06
CA ASN A 383 16.06 -66.66 -15.14
C ASN A 383 16.89 -67.84 -14.63
N GLU A 384 17.54 -67.70 -13.45
CA GLU A 384 18.30 -68.80 -12.83
C GLU A 384 17.40 -69.98 -12.43
N VAL A 385 16.21 -69.70 -11.89
CA VAL A 385 15.18 -70.71 -11.58
C VAL A 385 14.70 -71.40 -12.86
N GLU A 386 14.54 -70.66 -13.95
CA GLU A 386 14.12 -71.20 -15.25
C GLU A 386 15.21 -72.09 -15.86
N LEU A 387 16.49 -71.73 -15.68
CA LEU A 387 17.64 -72.54 -16.05
C LEU A 387 17.70 -73.86 -15.25
N LEU A 388 17.52 -73.79 -13.93
CA LEU A 388 17.52 -74.95 -13.03
C LEU A 388 16.37 -75.93 -13.35
N LYS A 389 15.19 -75.41 -13.74
CA LYS A 389 14.09 -76.25 -14.24
C LYS A 389 14.45 -76.96 -15.54
N GLN A 390 15.20 -76.29 -16.42
CA GLN A 390 15.63 -76.86 -17.69
C GLN A 390 16.74 -77.90 -17.52
N GLU A 391 17.63 -77.73 -16.53
CA GLU A 391 18.65 -78.73 -16.15
C GLU A 391 18.03 -79.95 -15.47
N GLN A 392 17.03 -79.77 -14.59
CA GLN A 392 16.28 -80.90 -14.01
C GLN A 392 15.50 -81.70 -15.06
N GLY A 393 14.99 -81.04 -16.11
CA GLY A 393 14.31 -81.69 -17.22
C GLY A 393 15.21 -82.55 -18.13
N LYS A 394 16.54 -82.36 -18.08
CA LYS A 394 17.50 -83.11 -18.91
C LYS A 394 18.17 -84.29 -18.19
N ASN A 395 18.17 -84.32 -16.86
CA ASN A 395 18.83 -85.38 -16.07
C ASN A 395 17.92 -86.57 -15.71
N GLN A 396 16.70 -86.65 -16.23
CA GLN A 396 15.71 -87.68 -15.88
C GLN A 396 15.64 -88.89 -16.83
N GLU A 397 16.57 -89.09 -17.78
CA GLU A 397 16.48 -90.21 -18.72
C GLU A 397 17.25 -91.48 -18.35
N HIS A 398 18.09 -91.49 -17.31
CA HIS A 398 18.72 -92.75 -16.86
C HIS A 398 18.97 -92.77 -15.36
N THR A 399 18.20 -93.59 -14.61
CA THR A 399 18.62 -94.61 -13.61
C THR A 399 17.46 -94.92 -12.62
N PRO A 400 17.20 -96.17 -12.19
CA PRO A 400 16.00 -96.58 -11.43
C PRO A 400 16.02 -96.18 -9.94
N PRO A 401 14.86 -96.23 -9.25
CA PRO A 401 14.64 -95.51 -7.99
C PRO A 401 15.08 -96.28 -6.74
N GLN A 402 15.82 -95.60 -5.87
CA GLN A 402 15.89 -95.93 -4.44
C GLN A 402 15.67 -94.63 -3.63
N HIS A 403 14.86 -94.76 -2.56
CA HIS A 403 14.60 -93.85 -1.43
C HIS A 403 13.24 -93.13 -1.39
N SER A 404 12.34 -93.66 -0.56
CA SER A 404 11.02 -93.09 -0.23
C SER A 404 11.02 -92.05 0.89
N GLU A 405 12.14 -91.83 1.59
CA GLU A 405 12.19 -90.89 2.73
C GLU A 405 12.63 -89.47 2.33
N GLU A 406 13.61 -89.35 1.42
CA GLU A 406 14.03 -88.03 0.92
C GLU A 406 12.93 -87.31 0.14
N ASP A 407 12.13 -88.03 -0.65
CA ASP A 407 11.02 -87.43 -1.41
C ASP A 407 9.92 -86.90 -0.50
N THR A 408 9.71 -87.53 0.65
CA THR A 408 8.71 -87.08 1.63
C THR A 408 9.18 -85.78 2.33
N ILE A 409 10.48 -85.67 2.62
CA ILE A 409 11.09 -84.46 3.19
C ILE A 409 11.12 -83.32 2.16
N ARG A 410 11.47 -83.61 0.90
CA ARG A 410 11.43 -82.64 -0.21
C ARG A 410 10.00 -82.14 -0.45
N GLN A 411 9.00 -83.01 -0.39
CA GLN A 411 7.59 -82.63 -0.55
C GLN A 411 7.09 -81.75 0.62
N GLN A 412 7.54 -82.03 1.85
CA GLN A 412 7.26 -81.15 3.00
C GLN A 412 7.96 -79.79 2.88
N GLN A 413 9.21 -79.74 2.41
CA GLN A 413 9.90 -78.47 2.14
C GLN A 413 9.22 -77.66 1.02
N LEU A 414 8.77 -78.31 -0.05
CA LEU A 414 8.04 -77.67 -1.15
C LEU A 414 6.71 -77.07 -0.69
N THR A 415 5.96 -77.77 0.16
CA THR A 415 4.68 -77.26 0.69
C THR A 415 4.89 -76.06 1.61
N PHE A 416 5.95 -76.06 2.44
CA PHE A 416 6.29 -74.90 3.27
C PHE A 416 6.70 -73.69 2.43
N LEU A 417 7.54 -73.88 1.41
CA LEU A 417 7.92 -72.83 0.47
C LEU A 417 6.72 -72.27 -0.30
N GLN A 418 5.80 -73.13 -0.73
CA GLN A 418 4.58 -72.72 -1.42
C GLN A 418 3.67 -71.89 -0.51
N GLN A 419 3.57 -72.25 0.78
CA GLN A 419 2.81 -71.51 1.77
C GLN A 419 3.45 -70.14 2.09
N ALA A 420 4.77 -70.08 2.21
CA ALA A 420 5.51 -68.82 2.38
C ALA A 420 5.33 -67.88 1.17
N LEU A 421 5.37 -68.43 -0.04
CA LEU A 421 5.21 -67.67 -1.28
C LEU A 421 3.79 -67.10 -1.43
N GLN A 422 2.77 -67.87 -1.04
CA GLN A 422 1.39 -67.37 -0.97
C GLN A 422 1.22 -66.27 0.09
N GLY A 423 1.86 -66.40 1.25
CA GLY A 423 1.87 -65.37 2.29
C GLY A 423 2.49 -64.06 1.79
N MET A 424 3.64 -64.15 1.14
CA MET A 424 4.33 -63.00 0.57
C MET A 424 3.54 -62.35 -0.57
N GLN A 425 2.90 -63.15 -1.43
CA GLN A 425 2.02 -62.64 -2.50
C GLN A 425 0.82 -61.87 -1.93
N LYS A 426 0.23 -62.34 -0.83
CA LYS A 426 -0.86 -61.66 -0.14
C LYS A 426 -0.40 -60.34 0.50
N GLN A 427 0.80 -60.33 1.07
CA GLN A 427 1.38 -59.11 1.65
C GLN A 427 1.73 -58.07 0.58
N LEU A 428 2.26 -58.48 -0.56
CA LEU A 428 2.51 -57.58 -1.71
C LEU A 428 1.22 -56.96 -2.25
N LEU A 429 0.12 -57.72 -2.33
CA LEU A 429 -1.18 -57.18 -2.72
C LEU A 429 -1.69 -56.15 -1.72
N LYS A 430 -1.52 -56.40 -0.42
CA LYS A 430 -1.91 -55.46 0.65
C LYS A 430 -1.11 -54.15 0.54
N MET A 431 0.20 -54.23 0.40
CA MET A 431 1.08 -53.06 0.23
C MET A 431 0.74 -52.26 -1.03
N ARG A 432 0.33 -52.94 -2.11
CA ARG A 432 -0.08 -52.27 -3.36
C ARG A 432 -1.37 -51.47 -3.19
N GLU A 433 -2.33 -52.00 -2.42
CA GLU A 433 -3.58 -51.29 -2.12
C GLU A 433 -3.32 -50.10 -1.19
N GLU A 434 -2.50 -50.28 -0.15
CA GLU A 434 -2.09 -49.19 0.76
C GLU A 434 -1.35 -48.08 0.00
N LYS A 435 -0.48 -48.42 -0.95
CA LYS A 435 0.19 -47.44 -1.82
C LYS A 435 -0.82 -46.65 -2.66
N LYS A 436 -1.77 -47.34 -3.29
CA LYS A 436 -2.81 -46.71 -4.11
C LYS A 436 -3.69 -45.77 -3.27
N GLN A 437 -3.98 -46.14 -2.03
CA GLN A 437 -4.73 -45.31 -1.10
C GLN A 437 -3.96 -44.03 -0.73
N ARG A 438 -2.66 -44.14 -0.42
CA ARG A 438 -1.80 -42.96 -0.17
C ARG A 438 -1.66 -42.05 -1.40
N GLU A 439 -1.58 -42.61 -2.60
CA GLU A 439 -1.53 -41.82 -3.84
C GLU A 439 -2.83 -40.99 -4.02
N ALA A 440 -3.99 -41.58 -3.73
CA ALA A 440 -5.27 -40.87 -3.79
C ALA A 440 -5.41 -39.80 -2.69
N GLU A 441 -4.92 -40.06 -1.48
CA GLU A 441 -4.88 -39.08 -0.39
C GLU A 441 -3.95 -37.89 -0.74
N LEU A 442 -2.82 -38.17 -1.38
CA LEU A 442 -1.89 -37.13 -1.83
C LEU A 442 -2.51 -36.26 -2.93
N GLU A 443 -3.19 -36.86 -3.91
CA GLU A 443 -3.88 -36.13 -4.98
C GLU A 443 -4.94 -35.18 -4.40
N LYS A 444 -5.74 -35.67 -3.45
CA LYS A 444 -6.71 -34.84 -2.72
C LYS A 444 -6.04 -33.70 -1.94
N SER A 445 -4.93 -33.96 -1.26
CA SER A 445 -4.20 -32.92 -0.54
C SER A 445 -3.62 -31.84 -1.46
N VAL A 446 -3.24 -32.19 -2.69
CA VAL A 446 -2.76 -31.23 -3.70
C VAL A 446 -3.91 -30.34 -4.19
N GLU A 447 -5.10 -30.91 -4.43
CA GLU A 447 -6.30 -30.15 -4.79
C GLU A 447 -6.70 -29.16 -3.68
N ASP A 448 -6.71 -29.62 -2.43
CA ASP A 448 -7.01 -28.78 -1.27
C ASP A 448 -5.99 -27.63 -1.15
N LYS A 449 -4.70 -27.91 -1.35
CA LYS A 449 -3.64 -26.88 -1.37
C LYS A 449 -3.86 -25.84 -2.45
N GLN A 450 -4.19 -26.24 -3.68
CA GLN A 450 -4.48 -25.31 -4.78
C GLN A 450 -5.69 -24.43 -4.46
N GLN A 451 -6.72 -25.01 -3.83
CA GLN A 451 -7.90 -24.26 -3.41
C GLN A 451 -7.54 -23.21 -2.34
N LEU A 452 -6.74 -23.58 -1.33
CA LEU A 452 -6.24 -22.67 -0.31
C LEU A 452 -5.38 -21.54 -0.91
N GLU A 453 -4.49 -21.85 -1.85
CA GLU A 453 -3.68 -20.84 -2.55
C GLU A 453 -4.55 -19.83 -3.30
N SER A 454 -5.63 -20.28 -3.95
CA SER A 454 -6.59 -19.40 -4.62
C SER A 454 -7.32 -18.46 -3.65
N GLN A 455 -7.70 -18.95 -2.47
CA GLN A 455 -8.34 -18.14 -1.43
C GLN A 455 -7.37 -17.09 -0.88
N VAL A 456 -6.11 -17.47 -0.63
CA VAL A 456 -5.06 -16.53 -0.19
C VAL A 456 -4.84 -15.44 -1.23
N GLN A 457 -4.82 -15.78 -2.52
CA GLN A 457 -4.66 -14.80 -3.59
C GLN A 457 -5.85 -13.82 -3.63
N SER A 458 -7.07 -14.32 -3.50
CA SER A 458 -8.27 -13.47 -3.42
C SER A 458 -8.26 -12.53 -2.21
N LEU A 459 -7.81 -13.03 -1.04
CA LEU A 459 -7.66 -12.22 0.16
C LEU A 459 -6.57 -11.14 0.02
N LYS A 460 -5.45 -11.44 -0.65
CA LYS A 460 -4.39 -10.47 -0.97
C LYS A 460 -4.92 -9.35 -1.86
N GLU A 461 -5.66 -9.68 -2.92
CA GLU A 461 -6.30 -8.69 -3.80
C GLU A 461 -7.34 -7.83 -3.05
N GLY A 462 -8.13 -8.44 -2.16
CA GLY A 462 -9.04 -7.75 -1.27
C GLY A 462 -8.32 -6.74 -0.35
N LEU A 463 -7.19 -7.14 0.23
CA LEU A 463 -6.36 -6.29 1.09
C LEU A 463 -5.74 -5.12 0.31
N GLU A 464 -5.23 -5.35 -0.90
CA GLU A 464 -4.70 -4.29 -1.76
C GLU A 464 -5.79 -3.26 -2.12
N ASN A 465 -6.99 -3.72 -2.41
CA ASN A 465 -8.13 -2.85 -2.68
C ASN A 465 -8.51 -2.04 -1.43
N LEU A 466 -8.54 -2.66 -0.24
CA LEU A 466 -8.77 -1.95 1.02
C LEU A 466 -7.69 -0.88 1.28
N ASN A 467 -6.43 -1.16 0.94
CA ASN A 467 -5.31 -0.24 1.13
C ASN A 467 -5.37 0.95 0.15
N LYS A 468 -5.83 0.71 -1.09
CA LYS A 468 -6.17 1.77 -2.07
C LYS A 468 -7.34 2.64 -1.60
N THR A 469 -8.32 2.08 -0.90
CA THR A 469 -9.41 2.86 -0.28
C THR A 469 -8.92 3.65 0.94
N ARG A 470 -8.05 3.07 1.77
CA ARG A 470 -7.45 3.72 2.94
C ARG A 470 -6.56 4.91 2.55
N THR A 471 -5.79 4.79 1.47
CA THR A 471 -4.97 5.90 0.95
C THR A 471 -5.83 7.04 0.38
N HIS A 472 -6.99 6.75 -0.20
CA HIS A 472 -8.00 7.77 -0.55
C HIS A 472 -8.61 8.44 0.70
N GLN A 473 -8.89 7.69 1.77
CA GLN A 473 -9.34 8.27 3.04
C GLN A 473 -8.27 9.15 3.69
N VAL A 474 -6.99 8.77 3.65
CA VAL A 474 -5.89 9.60 4.17
C VAL A 474 -5.72 10.88 3.36
N LYS A 475 -5.90 10.84 2.03
CA LYS A 475 -5.92 12.06 1.19
C LYS A 475 -7.09 12.98 1.54
N LEU A 476 -8.28 12.44 1.79
CA LEU A 476 -9.44 13.22 2.28
C LEU A 476 -9.17 13.81 3.67
N ASN A 477 -8.50 13.07 4.56
CA ASN A 477 -8.14 13.56 5.89
C ASN A 477 -7.09 14.69 5.83
N TYR A 478 -6.09 14.60 4.94
CA TYR A 478 -5.14 15.69 4.69
C TYR A 478 -5.83 16.93 4.12
N MET A 479 -6.83 16.76 3.25
CA MET A 479 -7.65 17.86 2.76
C MET A 479 -8.53 18.48 3.86
N LEU A 480 -9.05 17.65 4.78
CA LEU A 480 -9.83 18.08 5.94
C LEU A 480 -8.98 18.85 6.95
N ILE A 481 -7.74 18.42 7.19
CA ILE A 481 -6.78 19.11 8.06
C ILE A 481 -6.35 20.44 7.44
N TRP A 482 -6.19 20.51 6.11
CA TRP A 482 -5.93 21.76 5.39
C TRP A 482 -7.12 22.72 5.48
N TYR A 483 -8.35 22.22 5.35
CA TYR A 483 -9.57 22.99 5.58
C TYR A 483 -9.72 23.43 7.05
N SER A 484 -9.37 22.57 8.01
CA SER A 484 -9.37 22.90 9.45
C SER A 484 -8.37 24.00 9.78
N SER A 485 -7.20 24.00 9.15
CA SER A 485 -6.19 25.04 9.31
C SER A 485 -6.60 26.36 8.64
N LEU A 486 -7.42 26.31 7.57
CA LEU A 486 -8.06 27.49 6.98
C LEU A 486 -9.18 28.04 7.90
N ILE A 487 -9.91 27.16 8.59
CA ILE A 487 -10.95 27.48 9.57
C ILE A 487 -10.37 28.03 10.88
N ASP A 488 -9.17 27.64 11.31
CA ASP A 488 -8.49 28.19 12.50
C ASP A 488 -8.17 29.70 12.35
N SER A 489 -8.14 30.23 11.11
CA SER A 489 -8.06 31.67 10.87
C SER A 489 -9.39 32.42 11.12
N CYS A 490 -10.47 31.68 11.36
CA CYS A 490 -11.83 32.16 11.56
C CYS A 490 -12.26 31.85 13.01
N ILE A 491 -11.87 32.71 13.94
CA ILE A 491 -12.34 32.69 15.33
C ILE A 491 -13.88 32.85 15.32
N ASP A 492 -14.64 31.74 15.43
CA ASP A 492 -15.87 31.56 16.23
C ASP A 492 -16.50 30.15 15.96
N VAL A 493 -16.62 29.31 16.99
CA VAL A 493 -17.19 27.94 16.90
C VAL A 493 -18.68 27.93 16.49
N SER A 494 -19.39 29.04 16.67
CA SER A 494 -20.80 29.20 16.29
C SER A 494 -21.05 29.26 14.77
N VAL A 495 -20.01 29.60 14.00
CA VAL A 495 -20.06 29.85 12.54
C VAL A 495 -20.02 28.55 11.73
N CYS A 496 -19.38 27.50 12.27
CA CYS A 496 -19.20 26.20 11.60
C CYS A 496 -20.47 25.32 11.61
N SER A 497 -21.25 25.35 12.70
CA SER A 497 -22.53 24.62 12.75
C SER A 497 -23.55 25.19 11.76
N SER A 498 -23.57 26.52 11.62
CA SER A 498 -24.53 27.25 10.80
C SER A 498 -24.23 27.11 9.30
N SER A 499 -22.95 27.09 8.90
CA SER A 499 -22.57 26.86 7.50
C SER A 499 -22.95 25.46 7.01
N GLY A 500 -22.83 24.43 7.85
CA GLY A 500 -23.29 23.07 7.56
C GLY A 500 -24.81 23.00 7.36
N ILE A 501 -25.58 23.64 8.25
CA ILE A 501 -27.05 23.70 8.15
C ILE A 501 -27.49 24.44 6.87
N ILE A 502 -26.87 25.59 6.56
CA ILE A 502 -27.18 26.35 5.34
C ILE A 502 -26.79 25.57 4.08
N SER A 503 -25.68 24.82 4.11
CA SER A 503 -25.27 23.93 3.02
C SER A 503 -26.33 22.89 2.71
N THR A 504 -26.84 22.18 3.72
CA THR A 504 -27.91 21.18 3.53
C THR A 504 -29.21 21.82 3.03
N PHE A 505 -29.58 22.97 3.58
CA PHE A 505 -30.75 23.73 3.14
C PHE A 505 -30.64 24.16 1.66
N LEU A 506 -29.53 24.78 1.27
CA LEU A 506 -29.33 25.22 -0.10
C LEU A 506 -29.13 24.06 -1.09
N HIS A 507 -28.64 22.90 -0.63
CA HIS A 507 -28.53 21.70 -1.46
C HIS A 507 -29.90 21.18 -1.94
N VAL A 508 -30.94 21.31 -1.12
CA VAL A 508 -32.31 20.94 -1.50
C VAL A 508 -33.06 22.05 -2.27
N HIS A 509 -32.43 23.22 -2.45
CA HIS A 509 -32.98 24.36 -3.19
C HIS A 509 -32.20 24.62 -4.49
N PRO A 510 -32.49 23.88 -5.59
CA PRO A 510 -31.71 23.95 -6.84
C PRO A 510 -31.72 25.35 -7.51
N PHE A 511 -32.75 26.16 -7.25
CA PHE A 511 -32.86 27.54 -7.76
C PHE A 511 -32.29 28.60 -6.80
N GLY A 512 -31.69 28.17 -5.69
CA GLY A 512 -31.21 29.06 -4.63
C GLY A 512 -32.32 29.69 -3.80
N ALA A 513 -31.92 30.32 -2.70
CA ALA A 513 -32.81 30.98 -1.75
C ALA A 513 -32.35 32.41 -1.46
N SER A 514 -33.29 33.32 -1.18
CA SER A 514 -32.97 34.66 -0.72
C SER A 514 -32.37 34.63 0.69
N ILE A 515 -31.64 35.68 1.06
CA ILE A 515 -30.99 35.76 2.38
C ILE A 515 -32.03 35.80 3.52
N GLU A 516 -33.18 36.41 3.26
CA GLU A 516 -34.31 36.48 4.18
C GLU A 516 -34.92 35.09 4.40
N TYR A 517 -34.99 34.27 3.35
CA TYR A 517 -35.53 32.92 3.45
C TYR A 517 -34.60 31.98 4.22
N ILE A 518 -33.29 32.05 3.94
CA ILE A 518 -32.26 31.30 4.68
C ILE A 518 -32.29 31.69 6.16
N PHE A 519 -32.37 32.98 6.46
CA PHE A 519 -32.47 33.49 7.82
C PHE A 519 -33.74 32.99 8.54
N SER A 520 -34.90 33.02 7.87
CA SER A 520 -36.14 32.51 8.46
C SER A 520 -36.06 31.01 8.80
N TYR A 521 -35.38 30.21 7.99
CA TYR A 521 -35.15 28.79 8.27
C TYR A 521 -34.23 28.60 9.48
N LEU A 522 -33.14 29.37 9.55
CA LEU A 522 -32.20 29.34 10.67
C LEU A 522 -32.81 29.80 12.00
N GLN A 523 -33.75 30.76 11.96
CA GLN A 523 -34.47 31.22 13.13
C GLN A 523 -35.38 30.12 13.73
N GLN A 524 -35.96 29.25 12.90
CA GLN A 524 -36.77 28.11 13.37
C GLN A 524 -35.94 27.03 14.07
N LEU A 525 -34.64 26.98 13.80
CA LEU A 525 -33.68 26.05 14.41
C LEU A 525 -32.97 26.63 15.65
N ASP A 526 -33.50 27.74 16.20
CA ASP A 526 -33.00 28.44 17.39
C ASP A 526 -31.52 28.88 17.30
N THR A 527 -31.09 29.26 16.09
CA THR A 527 -29.74 29.81 15.88
C THR A 527 -29.70 31.32 16.17
N LYS A 528 -28.74 31.77 16.99
CA LYS A 528 -28.58 33.19 17.41
C LYS A 528 -27.86 34.03 16.34
N ILE A 529 -28.22 33.91 15.06
CA ILE A 529 -27.54 34.56 13.95
C ILE A 529 -28.48 35.54 13.25
N ASN A 530 -28.03 36.77 13.00
CA ASN A 530 -28.82 37.78 12.29
C ASN A 530 -28.63 37.72 10.75
N THR A 531 -29.53 38.34 9.99
CA THR A 531 -29.50 38.34 8.51
C THR A 531 -28.18 38.86 7.92
N GLY A 532 -27.56 39.87 8.56
CA GLY A 532 -26.26 40.40 8.13
C GLY A 532 -25.10 39.41 8.34
N GLN A 533 -25.14 38.65 9.43
CA GLN A 533 -24.17 37.60 9.73
C GLN A 533 -24.31 36.40 8.79
N VAL A 534 -25.54 36.03 8.41
CA VAL A 534 -25.77 35.01 7.36
C VAL A 534 -25.13 35.45 6.05
N GLY A 535 -25.33 36.71 5.65
CA GLY A 535 -24.74 37.26 4.43
C GLY A 535 -23.21 37.30 4.46
N ALA A 536 -22.63 37.72 5.58
CA ALA A 536 -21.18 37.73 5.78
C ALA A 536 -20.58 36.32 5.78
N LEU A 537 -21.27 35.34 6.38
CA LEU A 537 -20.87 33.94 6.38
C LEU A 537 -20.82 33.36 4.95
N LEU A 538 -21.89 33.55 4.18
CA LEU A 538 -21.98 33.04 2.81
C LEU A 538 -20.97 33.73 1.90
N GLY A 539 -20.75 35.05 2.07
CA GLY A 539 -19.74 35.80 1.34
C GLY A 539 -18.29 35.40 1.65
N ARG A 540 -18.02 34.86 2.84
CA ARG A 540 -16.68 34.38 3.24
C ARG A 540 -16.32 33.02 2.66
N LEU A 541 -17.28 32.28 2.12
CA LEU A 541 -17.10 30.92 1.59
C LEU A 541 -17.49 30.84 0.10
N PRO A 542 -16.80 31.57 -0.80
CA PRO A 542 -17.16 31.68 -2.21
C PRO A 542 -17.00 30.36 -3.00
N CYS A 543 -16.21 29.42 -2.48
CA CYS A 543 -16.06 28.08 -3.05
C CYS A 543 -17.22 27.14 -2.66
N THR A 544 -18.02 27.49 -1.66
CA THR A 544 -19.13 26.67 -1.14
C THR A 544 -20.49 27.29 -1.49
N PHE A 545 -20.60 28.62 -1.47
CA PHE A 545 -21.83 29.34 -1.75
C PHE A 545 -21.61 30.44 -2.79
N ARG A 546 -22.53 30.54 -3.76
CA ARG A 546 -22.51 31.57 -4.81
C ARG A 546 -23.78 32.41 -4.75
N GLN A 547 -23.64 33.72 -4.84
CA GLN A 547 -24.78 34.62 -5.01
C GLN A 547 -25.06 34.80 -6.51
N GLU A 548 -26.29 34.53 -6.93
CA GLU A 548 -26.78 34.72 -8.28
C GLU A 548 -27.95 35.73 -8.28
N LEU A 549 -28.04 36.52 -9.35
CA LEU A 549 -29.14 37.45 -9.57
C LEU A 549 -30.13 36.77 -10.50
N THR A 550 -31.34 36.51 -10.02
CA THR A 550 -32.40 35.85 -10.79
C THR A 550 -33.59 36.81 -10.97
N GLY A 551 -34.01 37.07 -12.21
CA GLY A 551 -35.14 37.95 -12.55
C GLY A 551 -34.86 38.88 -13.73
N VAL A 552 -35.88 39.60 -14.22
CA VAL A 552 -35.75 40.57 -15.32
C VAL A 552 -36.44 41.89 -14.92
N GLY A 553 -35.70 43.01 -14.95
CA GLY A 553 -36.25 44.33 -14.64
C GLY A 553 -36.55 44.53 -13.15
N ALA A 554 -37.79 44.90 -12.81
CA ALA A 554 -38.20 45.22 -11.44
C ALA A 554 -38.31 43.99 -10.50
N SER A 555 -38.14 42.77 -11.01
CA SER A 555 -38.21 41.50 -10.26
C SER A 555 -36.84 40.85 -10.01
N LEU A 556 -35.75 41.63 -10.05
CA LEU A 556 -34.40 41.14 -9.78
C LEU A 556 -34.24 40.76 -8.30
N GLU A 557 -34.08 39.46 -8.03
CA GLU A 557 -33.87 38.92 -6.68
C GLU A 557 -32.45 38.36 -6.54
N LYS A 558 -31.80 38.66 -5.41
CA LYS A 558 -30.50 38.08 -5.06
C LYS A 558 -30.72 36.75 -4.35
N ARG A 559 -30.23 35.66 -4.93
CA ARG A 559 -30.36 34.30 -4.37
C ARG A 559 -29.00 33.67 -4.14
N TRP A 560 -28.88 32.92 -3.06
CA TRP A 560 -27.68 32.13 -2.75
C TRP A 560 -27.90 30.68 -3.16
N LYS A 561 -26.89 30.07 -3.79
CA LYS A 561 -26.83 28.67 -4.18
C LYS A 561 -25.64 27.98 -3.54
N PHE A 562 -25.78 26.68 -3.31
CA PHE A 562 -24.69 25.82 -2.85
C PHE A 562 -23.95 25.21 -4.04
N CYS A 563 -22.63 25.42 -4.11
CA CYS A 563 -21.77 25.05 -5.24
C CYS A 563 -20.61 24.12 -4.82
N GLY A 564 -20.56 23.66 -3.57
CA GLY A 564 -19.40 22.95 -3.00
C GLY A 564 -19.01 21.64 -3.71
N PHE A 565 -19.91 21.04 -4.51
CA PHE A 565 -19.64 19.81 -5.26
C PHE A 565 -19.45 20.00 -6.78
N GLU A 566 -19.57 21.22 -7.30
CA GLU A 566 -19.46 21.46 -8.75
C GLU A 566 -18.06 21.13 -9.30
N GLY A 567 -17.00 21.24 -8.48
CA GLY A 567 -15.63 20.86 -8.86
C GLY A 567 -15.34 19.36 -8.88
N ILE A 568 -16.24 18.51 -8.37
CA ILE A 568 -16.05 17.05 -8.32
C ILE A 568 -16.67 16.34 -9.54
N LYS A 569 -17.57 17.01 -10.27
CA LYS A 569 -18.30 16.42 -11.41
C LYS A 569 -17.56 16.46 -12.75
N THR A 570 -16.39 17.08 -12.83
CA THR A 570 -15.51 16.98 -13.99
C THR A 570 -14.40 15.96 -13.72
N LYS A 571 -14.75 14.68 -13.85
CA LYS A 571 -13.84 13.59 -14.20
C LYS A 571 -14.62 12.42 -14.77
#